data_AF-A0A1Q6F2M3-F1
#
_entry.id   AF-A0A1Q6F2M3-F1
#
_cell.length_a   1.000
_cell.length_b   1.000
_cell.length_c   1.000
_cell.angle_alpha   90.00
_cell.angle_beta   90.00
_cell.angle_gamma   90.00
#
_symmetry.space_group_name_H-M   'P 1'
#
loop_
_entity.id
_entity.type
_entity.pdbx_description
1 polymer ?
#
loop_
_entity_poly.entity_id
_entity_poly.type
_entity_poly.pdbx_seq_one_letter_code
_entity_poly.pdbx_strand_id
1 'polypeptide(L)' 'MKEEMKKWQTQSNKNKVCFYLITRGIAFSYTEKSGIVFEASASFVKRMFDALVTAYGCSLRPSINEVK' A
#
# COMPACT_ATOMS: atom_id res chain seq x y z
N MET A 1 13.47 2.88 17.75
CA MET A 1 13.86 3.49 16.47
C MET A 1 12.62 4.11 15.84
N LYS A 2 12.66 5.38 15.42
CA LYS A 2 11.59 5.92 14.57
C LYS A 2 11.73 5.27 13.21
N GLU A 3 10.70 4.57 12.75
CA GLU A 3 10.71 4.05 11.38
C GLU A 3 10.60 5.22 10.41
N GLU A 4 11.49 5.25 9.42
CA GLU A 4 11.48 6.26 8.38
C GLU A 4 10.21 6.13 7.53
N MET A 5 9.53 7.25 7.31
CA MET A 5 8.39 7.33 6.40
C MET A 5 8.92 7.39 4.98
N LYS A 6 8.46 6.46 4.15
CA LYS A 6 8.84 6.34 2.74
C LYS A 6 7.62 6.49 1.87
N LYS A 7 7.84 6.93 0.63
CA LYS A 7 6.80 7.03 -0.37
C LYS A 7 6.70 5.73 -1.14
N TRP A 8 5.48 5.26 -1.35
CA TRP A 8 5.18 3.98 -1.99
C TRP A 8 4.19 4.20 -3.12
N GLN A 9 4.31 3.39 -4.18
CA GLN A 9 3.35 3.39 -5.28
C GLN A 9 2.94 1.97 -5.69
N THR A 10 1.70 1.83 -6.16
CA THR A 10 1.21 0.57 -6.75
C THR A 10 0.10 0.78 -7.78
N GLN A 11 0.16 -0.02 -8.84
CA GLN A 11 -0.91 -0.18 -9.83
C GLN A 11 -1.71 -1.47 -9.66
N SER A 12 -1.28 -2.34 -8.74
CA SER A 12 -1.88 -3.66 -8.52
C SER A 12 -2.96 -3.61 -7.44
N ASN A 13 -4.01 -4.44 -7.59
CA ASN A 13 -5.04 -4.63 -6.57
C ASN A 13 -5.62 -3.33 -5.99
N LYS A 14 -5.79 -2.30 -6.84
CA LYS A 14 -6.09 -0.92 -6.42
C LYS A 14 -7.23 -0.81 -5.43
N ASN A 15 -8.35 -1.49 -5.70
CA ASN A 15 -9.53 -1.43 -4.83
C ASN A 15 -9.24 -1.90 -3.39
N LYS A 16 -8.47 -2.99 -3.24
CA LYS A 16 -8.15 -3.55 -1.92
C LYS A 16 -7.07 -2.74 -1.20
N VAL A 17 -6.08 -2.23 -1.93
CA VAL A 17 -5.08 -1.33 -1.37
C VAL A 17 -5.73 -0.03 -0.89
N CYS A 18 -6.56 0.61 -1.70
CA CYS A 18 -7.34 1.79 -1.29
C CYS A 18 -8.18 1.50 -0.04
N PHE A 19 -8.95 0.40 -0.06
CA PHE A 19 -9.77 0.01 1.10
C PHE A 19 -8.95 -0.13 2.38
N TYR A 20 -7.80 -0.80 2.30
CA TYR A 20 -6.90 -0.97 3.42
C TYR A 20 -6.33 0.35 3.94
N LEU A 21 -5.99 1.29 3.05
CA LEU A 21 -5.49 2.61 3.45
C LEU A 21 -6.60 3.45 4.10
N ILE A 22 -7.81 3.45 3.52
CA ILE A 22 -8.98 4.17 4.04
C ILE A 22 -9.33 3.70 5.46
N THR A 23 -9.43 2.39 5.67
CA THR A 23 -9.79 1.80 6.98
C THR A 23 -8.77 2.08 8.08
N ARG A 24 -7.57 2.56 7.73
CA ARG A 24 -6.48 2.87 8.65
C ARG A 24 -6.16 4.36 8.72
N GLY A 25 -6.95 5.20 8.03
CA GLY A 25 -6.75 6.64 8.00
C GLY A 25 -5.44 7.06 7.35
N ILE A 26 -4.89 6.27 6.42
CA ILE A 26 -3.68 6.63 5.68
C ILE A 26 -4.07 7.42 4.44
N ALA A 27 -3.58 8.66 4.35
CA ALA A 27 -3.75 9.49 3.17
C ALA A 27 -3.04 8.86 1.96
N PHE A 28 -3.71 8.90 0.81
CA PHE A 28 -3.16 8.47 -0.46
C PHE A 28 -3.67 9.36 -1.58
N SER A 29 -2.94 9.38 -2.69
CA SER A 29 -3.38 9.98 -3.95
C SER A 29 -3.48 8.92 -5.04
N TYR A 30 -4.26 9.23 -6.07
CA TYR A 30 -4.36 8.39 -7.25
C TYR A 30 -4.04 9.20 -8.51
N THR A 31 -3.22 8.64 -9.38
CA THR A 31 -3.07 9.11 -10.77
C THR A 31 -3.15 7.92 -11.73
N GLU A 32 -3.58 8.16 -12.96
CA GLU A 32 -3.66 7.08 -13.96
C GLU A 32 -2.30 6.44 -14.22
N LYS A 33 -1.24 7.26 -14.26
CA LYS A 33 0.14 6.84 -14.54
C LYS A 33 0.78 6.08 -13.37
N SER A 34 0.71 6.62 -12.16
CA SER A 34 1.43 6.07 -11.00
C SER A 34 0.59 5.10 -10.16
N GLY A 35 -0.73 5.13 -10.31
CA GLY A 35 -1.65 4.34 -9.50
C GLY A 35 -1.85 4.99 -8.14
N ILE A 36 -1.94 4.17 -7.11
CA ILE A 36 -2.07 4.61 -5.72
C ILE A 36 -0.70 4.99 -5.19
N VAL A 37 -0.57 6.19 -4.64
CA VAL A 37 0.65 6.70 -4.01
C VAL A 37 0.36 7.09 -2.58
N PHE A 38 1.18 6.64 -1.63
CA PHE A 38 0.98 6.91 -0.20
C PHE A 38 2.32 6.93 0.55
N GLU A 39 2.32 7.50 1.74
CA GLU A 39 3.49 7.52 2.62
C GLU A 39 3.26 6.63 3.84
N ALA A 40 4.20 5.74 4.10
CA ALA A 40 4.14 4.80 5.21
C ALA A 40 5.53 4.26 5.57
N SER A 41 5.65 3.68 6.75
CA SER A 41 6.85 2.93 7.10
C SER A 41 6.92 1.59 6.36
N ALA A 42 8.13 1.06 6.18
CA ALA A 42 8.31 -0.26 5.56
C ALA A 42 7.60 -1.39 6.33
N SER A 43 7.52 -1.29 7.66
CA SER A 43 6.80 -2.28 8.47
C SER A 43 5.30 -2.23 8.23
N PHE A 44 4.72 -1.05 8.02
CA PHE A 44 3.32 -0.89 7.65
C PHE A 44 3.03 -1.56 6.30
N VAL A 45 3.87 -1.33 5.30
CA VAL A 45 3.73 -1.94 3.97
C VAL A 45 3.88 -3.45 4.03
N LYS A 46 4.80 -3.97 4.86
CA LYS A 46 4.88 -5.42 5.13
C LYS A 46 3.58 -5.98 5.70
N ARG A 47 3.03 -5.35 6.75
CA ARG A 47 1.73 -5.76 7.33
C ARG A 47 0.60 -5.67 6.30
N MET A 48 0.66 -4.70 5.39
CA MET A 48 -0.29 -4.57 4.29
C MET A 48 -0.24 -5.72 3.31
N PHE A 49 0.95 -6.15 2.89
CA PHE A 49 1.06 -7.34 2.07
C PHE A 49 0.46 -8.57 2.75
N ASP A 50 0.85 -8.80 4.00
CA ASP A 50 0.42 -9.98 4.76
C ASP A 50 -1.11 -9.99 4.90
N ALA A 51 -1.71 -8.86 5.28
CA ALA A 51 -3.16 -8.73 5.40
C ALA A 51 -3.89 -8.85 4.06
N LEU A 52 -3.40 -8.21 2.98
CA LEU A 52 -4.05 -8.24 1.68
C LEU A 52 -4.16 -9.66 1.11
N VAL A 53 -3.13 -10.48 1.31
CA VAL A 53 -3.13 -11.89 0.91
C VAL A 53 -4.01 -12.73 1.84
N THR A 54 -3.84 -12.60 3.15
CA THR A 54 -4.49 -13.50 4.14
C THR A 54 -5.96 -13.17 4.42
N ALA A 55 -6.30 -11.88 4.58
CA ALA A 55 -7.61 -11.43 5.03
C ALA A 55 -8.48 -10.85 3.91
N TYR A 56 -7.86 -10.29 2.86
CA TYR A 56 -8.57 -9.65 1.74
C TYR A 56 -8.56 -10.48 0.44
N GLY A 57 -8.01 -11.70 0.49
CA GLY A 57 -8.05 -12.65 -0.61
C GLY A 57 -7.39 -12.16 -1.90
N CYS A 58 -6.28 -11.41 -1.82
CA CYS A 58 -5.43 -11.16 -2.98
C CYS A 58 -4.73 -12.45 -3.37
N SER A 59 -5.12 -13.05 -4.50
CA SER A 59 -4.50 -14.29 -5.02
C SER A 59 -3.01 -14.13 -5.31
N LEU A 60 -2.61 -12.94 -5.80
CA LEU A 60 -1.22 -12.56 -6.00
C LEU A 60 -0.86 -11.42 -5.07
N ARG A 61 0.34 -11.50 -4.49
CA ARG A 61 0.90 -10.43 -3.67
C ARG A 61 0.96 -9.15 -4.50
N PRO A 62 0.38 -8.03 -4.01
CA PRO A 62 0.47 -6.74 -4.70
C PRO A 62 1.93 -6.35 -5.02
N SER A 63 2.16 -5.62 -6.10
CA SER A 63 3.44 -5.00 -6.41
C SER A 63 3.45 -3.57 -5.88
N ILE A 64 4.09 -3.35 -4.72
CA ILE A 64 4.20 -2.04 -4.09
C ILE A 64 5.67 -1.67 -4.03
N ASN A 65 6.03 -0.61 -4.74
CA ASN A 65 7.41 -0.19 -4.93
C ASN A 65 7.67 1.10 -4.16
N GLU A 66 8.83 1.19 -3.53
CA GLU A 66 9.33 2.43 -2.95
C GLU A 66 9.63 3.42 -4.09
N VAL A 67 9.13 4.65 -3.95
CA VAL A 67 9.43 5.76 -4.86
C VAL A 67 10.65 6.48 -4.28
N LYS A 68 11.74 6.50 -5.06
CA LYS A 68 12.94 7.28 -4.76
C LYS A 68 12.69 8.78 -4.92
#